data_AF-A0A4Q5NRJ5-F1
#
_entry.id   AF-A0A4Q5NRJ5-F1
#
_cell.length_a   1.000
_cell.length_b   1.000
_cell.length_c   1.000
_cell.angle_alpha   90.00
_cell.angle_beta   90.00
_cell.angle_gamma   90.00
#
_symmetry.space_group_name_H-M   'P 1'
#
loop_
_entity.id
_entity.type
_entity.pdbx_description
1 polymer ?
#
loop_
_entity_poly.entity_id
_entity_poly.type
_entity_poly.pdbx_seq_one_letter_code
_entity_poly.pdbx_strand_id
1 'polypeptide(L)'
;MTAKVLSPLALLVLGCQIAFAQPATDVPTKTTNPANLKNGFPAPLDEKKIMDETKAFMEMTPEKQKAFMRGMTENILRMALTRAKFKDTKLQDDIVQFVNEQEDFRVDVRAAGGKLYMALKATDAPVDAKVVEGLLSEYVAAADEVRSERIVATKGLDQKIGFSRFPHLQAFLQTNGIIGESAVLQGDIIMIGTLAAGSLDIKPDLTKLPDAKTLEKKKVDTQTFLNMTPVQRKAHMRELDHDILRSALSANGFNDQKLQDEILLFVDEQEQAREELRDSGGKIHLALEPYGKPTDAEGMELLLKDYLAVVEKAKAQRKQAEDAFAAKIGLSTNLKLRATLLLQGIIGDESSLTGDIVMVGSMSSSVLTVKD
;
A
#
# COMPACT_ATOMS: atom_id res chain seq x y z
N MET A 1 2.17 23.98 -27.82
CA MET A 1 1.34 23.49 -26.71
C MET A 1 1.64 22.02 -26.51
N THR A 2 2.34 21.65 -25.44
CA THR A 2 2.65 20.26 -25.08
C THR A 2 1.68 19.80 -24.00
N ALA A 3 0.84 18.81 -24.30
CA ALA A 3 -0.05 18.20 -23.32
C ALA A 3 0.80 17.45 -22.28
N LYS A 4 0.59 17.75 -20.99
CA LYS A 4 1.18 16.98 -19.88
C LYS A 4 0.29 15.75 -19.64
N VAL A 5 0.70 14.60 -20.15
CA VAL A 5 0.03 13.31 -19.90
C VAL A 5 0.60 12.73 -18.60
N LEU A 6 -0.27 12.41 -17.64
CA LEU A 6 0.10 11.82 -16.36
C LEU A 6 0.31 10.30 -16.47
N SER A 7 1.06 9.73 -15.52
CA SER A 7 1.36 8.30 -15.47
C SER A 7 0.08 7.47 -15.26
N PRO A 8 -0.11 6.34 -15.98
CA PRO A 8 -1.23 5.42 -15.74
C PRO A 8 -1.34 4.92 -14.30
N LEU A 9 -0.22 4.84 -13.56
CA LEU A 9 -0.23 4.42 -12.15
C LEU A 9 -0.96 5.44 -11.25
N ALA A 10 -0.82 6.74 -11.53
CA ALA A 10 -1.53 7.79 -10.79
C ALA A 10 -3.03 7.77 -11.10
N LEU A 11 -3.39 7.47 -12.36
CA LEU A 11 -4.77 7.23 -12.79
C LEU A 11 -5.38 5.96 -12.18
N LEU A 12 -4.58 4.92 -11.90
CA LEU A 12 -5.08 3.69 -11.25
C LEU A 12 -5.45 3.92 -9.79
N VAL A 13 -4.60 4.64 -9.04
CA VAL A 13 -4.82 4.95 -7.62
C VAL A 13 -6.06 5.83 -7.44
N LEU A 14 -6.20 6.92 -8.20
CA LEU A 14 -7.41 7.77 -8.18
C LEU A 14 -8.64 7.08 -8.81
N GLY A 15 -8.47 6.30 -9.88
CA GLY A 15 -9.56 5.62 -10.57
C GLY A 15 -10.28 4.59 -9.70
N CYS A 16 -9.53 3.80 -8.92
CA CYS A 16 -10.10 2.90 -7.92
C CYS A 16 -10.79 3.63 -6.76
N GLN A 17 -10.39 4.88 -6.47
CA GLN A 17 -10.94 5.68 -5.38
C GLN A 17 -12.25 6.39 -5.76
N ILE A 18 -12.37 6.89 -6.99
CA ILE A 18 -13.54 7.66 -7.47
C ILE A 18 -14.77 6.75 -7.69
N ALA A 19 -14.58 5.44 -7.89
CA ALA A 19 -15.66 4.46 -7.98
C ALA A 19 -16.48 4.29 -6.67
N PHE A 20 -16.04 4.90 -5.56
CA PHE A 20 -16.73 4.90 -4.26
C PHE A 20 -17.46 6.22 -3.92
N ALA A 21 -17.66 7.11 -4.90
CA ALA A 21 -18.51 8.28 -4.71
C ALA A 21 -19.93 7.86 -4.22
N GLN A 22 -20.49 8.68 -3.32
CA GLN A 22 -21.65 8.35 -2.48
C GLN A 22 -22.82 7.67 -3.22
N PRO A 23 -23.51 6.68 -2.60
CA PRO A 23 -24.81 6.26 -3.11
C PRO A 23 -25.76 7.46 -3.07
N ALA A 24 -26.22 7.90 -4.24
CA ALA A 24 -27.23 8.93 -4.34
C ALA A 24 -28.47 8.51 -3.53
N THR A 25 -28.87 9.33 -2.57
CA THR A 25 -29.95 9.00 -1.62
C THR A 25 -31.34 8.92 -2.26
N ASP A 26 -31.47 9.32 -3.53
CA ASP A 26 -32.70 9.31 -4.31
C ASP A 26 -32.53 8.52 -5.61
N VAL A 27 -32.73 7.20 -5.55
CA VAL A 27 -32.98 6.37 -6.73
C VAL A 27 -34.26 5.56 -6.50
N PRO A 28 -35.34 5.78 -7.30
CA PRO A 28 -36.59 5.06 -7.12
C PRO A 28 -36.41 3.58 -7.50
N THR A 29 -37.02 2.69 -6.71
CA THR A 29 -36.95 1.24 -6.87
C THR A 29 -37.55 0.77 -8.21
N LYS A 30 -36.72 0.67 -9.25
CA LYS A 30 -37.00 -0.15 -10.44
C LYS A 30 -36.09 -1.36 -10.46
N THR A 31 -36.73 -2.52 -10.43
CA THR A 31 -36.14 -3.86 -10.55
C THR A 31 -35.10 -3.93 -11.68
N THR A 32 -33.86 -4.25 -11.33
CA THR A 32 -32.80 -4.55 -12.30
C THR A 32 -33.09 -5.86 -13.02
N ASN A 33 -33.53 -5.76 -14.28
CA ASN A 33 -33.74 -6.91 -15.14
C ASN A 33 -32.37 -7.53 -15.53
N PRO A 34 -32.10 -8.82 -15.25
CA PRO A 34 -30.78 -9.43 -15.46
C PRO A 34 -30.32 -9.51 -16.93
N ALA A 35 -31.17 -9.16 -17.90
CA ALA A 35 -30.82 -9.16 -19.32
C ALA A 35 -29.76 -8.11 -19.74
N ASN A 36 -29.54 -7.04 -18.95
CA ASN A 36 -28.67 -5.93 -19.34
C ASN A 36 -27.16 -6.10 -19.03
N LEU A 37 -26.73 -7.23 -18.46
CA LEU A 37 -25.32 -7.46 -18.11
C LEU A 37 -24.37 -7.69 -19.32
N LYS A 38 -24.89 -7.78 -20.55
CA LYS A 38 -24.07 -8.12 -21.73
C LYS A 38 -23.15 -7.02 -22.26
N ASN A 39 -23.40 -5.74 -21.96
CA ASN A 39 -22.61 -4.59 -22.46
C ASN A 39 -22.12 -3.66 -21.34
N GLY A 40 -22.02 -4.17 -20.10
CA GLY A 40 -21.81 -3.37 -18.89
C GLY A 40 -20.35 -3.09 -18.53
N PHE A 41 -19.54 -2.53 -19.43
CA PHE A 41 -18.35 -1.80 -18.96
C PHE A 41 -18.81 -0.53 -18.22
N PRO A 42 -18.19 -0.14 -17.09
CA PRO A 42 -18.40 1.20 -16.57
C PRO A 42 -18.05 2.22 -17.66
N ALA A 43 -18.80 3.33 -17.72
CA ALA A 43 -18.49 4.41 -18.65
C ALA A 43 -17.01 4.81 -18.47
N PRO A 44 -16.28 5.11 -19.57
CA PRO A 44 -14.88 5.50 -19.46
C PRO A 44 -14.76 6.66 -18.48
N LEU A 45 -13.82 6.53 -17.54
CA LEU A 45 -13.56 7.54 -16.53
C LEU A 45 -13.37 8.90 -17.21
N ASP A 46 -14.15 9.90 -16.80
CA ASP A 46 -14.03 11.26 -17.31
C ASP A 46 -12.69 11.84 -16.83
N GLU A 47 -11.65 11.69 -17.65
CA GLU A 47 -10.29 12.15 -17.36
C GLU A 47 -10.27 13.63 -16.97
N LYS A 48 -11.15 14.45 -17.56
CA LYS A 48 -11.23 15.86 -17.21
C LYS A 48 -11.77 16.04 -15.79
N LYS A 49 -12.84 15.32 -15.43
CA LYS A 49 -13.35 15.31 -14.06
C LYS A 49 -12.29 14.85 -13.05
N ILE A 50 -11.57 13.77 -13.34
CA ILE A 50 -10.46 13.29 -12.48
C ILE A 50 -9.39 14.37 -12.32
N MET A 51 -9.01 15.04 -13.41
CA MET A 51 -8.01 16.12 -13.39
C MET A 51 -8.49 17.34 -12.62
N ASP A 52 -9.75 17.74 -12.76
CA ASP A 52 -10.36 18.86 -12.03
C ASP A 52 -10.47 18.54 -10.52
N GLU A 53 -10.84 17.31 -10.14
CA GLU A 53 -10.88 16.83 -8.74
C GLU A 53 -9.47 16.71 -8.13
N THR A 54 -8.51 16.14 -8.87
CA THR A 54 -7.10 16.06 -8.44
C THR A 54 -6.51 17.45 -8.24
N LYS A 55 -6.79 18.38 -9.15
CA LYS A 55 -6.34 19.77 -9.04
C LYS A 55 -6.98 20.44 -7.82
N ALA A 56 -8.29 20.27 -7.60
CA ALA A 56 -8.97 20.83 -6.44
C ALA A 56 -8.38 20.31 -5.12
N PHE A 57 -8.01 19.02 -5.04
CA PHE A 57 -7.28 18.46 -3.89
C PHE A 57 -5.89 19.09 -3.72
N MET A 58 -5.11 19.21 -4.80
CA MET A 58 -3.78 19.83 -4.76
C MET A 58 -3.79 21.35 -4.46
N GLU A 59 -4.95 22.02 -4.61
CA GLU A 59 -5.17 23.42 -4.24
C GLU A 59 -5.69 23.60 -2.79
N MET A 60 -5.98 22.52 -2.07
CA MET A 60 -6.28 22.55 -0.62
C MET A 60 -5.01 22.81 0.20
N THR A 61 -5.16 23.38 1.41
CA THR A 61 -4.05 23.46 2.38
C THR A 61 -3.75 22.07 2.95
N PRO A 62 -2.53 21.81 3.48
CA PRO A 62 -2.17 20.51 4.04
C PRO A 62 -3.14 20.00 5.13
N GLU A 63 -3.69 20.90 5.95
CA GLU A 63 -4.66 20.56 6.99
C GLU A 63 -6.00 20.12 6.38
N LYS A 64 -6.42 20.76 5.29
CA LYS A 64 -7.62 20.37 4.53
C LYS A 64 -7.43 19.06 3.79
N GLN A 65 -6.24 18.82 3.23
CA GLN A 65 -5.88 17.53 2.61
C GLN A 65 -5.90 16.41 3.67
N LYS A 66 -5.26 16.62 4.84
CA LYS A 66 -5.30 15.66 5.96
C LYS A 66 -6.74 15.39 6.42
N ALA A 67 -7.57 16.42 6.57
CA ALA A 67 -8.97 16.26 6.96
C ALA A 67 -9.81 15.51 5.89
N PHE A 68 -9.58 15.79 4.60
CA PHE A 68 -10.23 15.09 3.49
C PHE A 68 -9.86 13.61 3.47
N MET A 69 -8.56 13.29 3.51
CA MET A 69 -8.06 11.91 3.52
C MET A 69 -8.56 11.15 4.74
N ARG A 70 -8.55 11.77 5.93
CA ARG A 70 -9.12 11.19 7.16
C ARG A 70 -10.59 10.84 6.98
N GLY A 71 -11.43 11.79 6.55
CA GLY A 71 -12.85 11.54 6.30
C GLY A 71 -13.12 10.46 5.25
N MET A 72 -12.26 10.34 4.23
CA MET A 72 -12.33 9.27 3.24
C MET A 72 -12.00 7.90 3.84
N THR A 73 -10.90 7.78 4.58
CA THR A 73 -10.49 6.56 5.29
C THR A 73 -11.55 6.09 6.28
N GLU A 74 -12.13 7.01 7.07
CA GLU A 74 -13.23 6.71 8.00
C GLU A 74 -14.46 6.13 7.29
N ASN A 75 -14.86 6.72 6.15
CA ASN A 75 -16.00 6.24 5.36
C ASN A 75 -15.75 4.85 4.77
N ILE A 76 -14.58 4.61 4.17
CA ILE A 76 -14.20 3.29 3.64
C ILE A 76 -14.20 2.24 4.76
N LEU A 77 -13.68 2.59 5.94
CA LEU A 77 -13.56 1.69 7.09
C LEU A 77 -14.93 1.28 7.63
N ARG A 78 -15.84 2.25 7.80
CA ARG A 78 -17.23 2.00 8.19
C ARG A 78 -17.98 1.16 7.15
N MET A 79 -17.76 1.39 5.86
CA MET A 79 -18.31 0.56 4.78
C MET A 79 -17.77 -0.88 4.84
N ALA A 80 -16.47 -1.07 5.05
CA ALA A 80 -15.84 -2.38 5.16
C ALA A 80 -16.34 -3.16 6.39
N LEU A 81 -16.38 -2.51 7.56
CA LEU A 81 -16.95 -3.08 8.80
C LEU A 81 -18.42 -3.47 8.61
N THR A 82 -19.22 -2.60 7.99
CA THR A 82 -20.65 -2.86 7.70
C THR A 82 -20.84 -4.04 6.74
N ARG A 83 -19.99 -4.17 5.71
CA ARG A 83 -19.98 -5.32 4.78
C ARG A 83 -19.60 -6.63 5.50
N ALA A 84 -18.61 -6.57 6.39
CA ALA A 84 -18.23 -7.66 7.29
C ALA A 84 -19.22 -7.88 8.45
N LYS A 85 -20.41 -7.25 8.40
CA LYS A 85 -21.54 -7.39 9.35
C LYS A 85 -21.31 -6.78 10.75
N PHE A 86 -20.21 -6.07 10.98
CA PHE A 86 -19.97 -5.28 12.19
C PHE A 86 -20.72 -3.94 12.11
N LYS A 87 -22.00 -3.97 12.48
CA LYS A 87 -22.92 -2.82 12.37
C LYS A 87 -23.09 -1.99 13.64
N ASP A 88 -22.47 -2.37 14.74
CA ASP A 88 -22.53 -1.59 15.98
C ASP A 88 -21.76 -0.28 15.81
N THR A 89 -22.44 0.86 15.95
CA THR A 89 -21.85 2.17 15.68
C THR A 89 -20.70 2.47 16.63
N LYS A 90 -20.83 2.12 17.92
CA LYS A 90 -19.78 2.36 18.92
C LYS A 90 -18.53 1.55 18.62
N LEU A 91 -18.67 0.28 18.24
CA LEU A 91 -17.57 -0.55 17.77
C LEU A 91 -16.86 0.08 16.56
N GLN A 92 -17.63 0.58 15.58
CA GLN A 92 -17.05 1.27 14.42
C GLN A 92 -16.33 2.57 14.82
N ASP A 93 -16.91 3.36 15.72
CA ASP A 93 -16.33 4.60 16.24
C ASP A 93 -15.02 4.32 16.99
N ASP A 94 -14.98 3.27 17.82
CA ASP A 94 -13.80 2.87 18.58
C ASP A 94 -12.66 2.40 17.67
N ILE A 95 -12.96 1.68 16.57
CA ILE A 95 -11.98 1.25 15.56
C ILE A 95 -11.51 2.45 14.70
N VAL A 96 -12.42 3.36 14.33
CA VAL A 96 -12.10 4.61 13.63
C VAL A 96 -11.21 5.52 14.47
N GLN A 97 -11.51 5.66 15.76
CA GLN A 97 -10.69 6.41 16.70
C GLN A 97 -9.27 5.83 16.76
N PHE A 98 -9.14 4.51 16.92
CA PHE A 98 -7.83 3.84 16.92
C PHE A 98 -7.05 4.08 15.62
N VAL A 99 -7.68 3.91 14.45
CA VAL A 99 -7.03 4.17 13.13
C VAL A 99 -6.54 5.61 13.03
N ASN A 100 -7.32 6.57 13.51
CA ASN A 100 -6.94 7.97 13.55
C ASN A 100 -5.76 8.25 14.50
N GLU A 101 -5.73 7.64 15.69
CA GLU A 101 -4.59 7.71 16.62
C GLU A 101 -3.32 7.14 15.98
N GLN A 102 -3.43 6.02 15.23
CA GLN A 102 -2.30 5.48 14.47
C GLN A 102 -1.78 6.43 13.39
N GLU A 103 -2.66 7.18 12.70
CA GLU A 103 -2.25 8.16 11.70
C GLU A 103 -1.56 9.40 12.30
N ASP A 104 -1.94 9.77 13.52
CA ASP A 104 -1.29 10.86 14.25
C ASP A 104 0.11 10.45 14.78
N PHE A 105 0.31 9.20 15.25
CA PHE A 105 1.65 8.67 15.58
C PHE A 105 2.62 8.68 14.38
N ARG A 106 2.13 8.38 13.16
CA ARG A 106 2.95 8.34 11.94
C ARG A 106 3.52 9.69 11.50
N VAL A 107 3.07 10.81 12.09
CA VAL A 107 3.49 12.16 11.66
C VAL A 107 5.02 12.34 11.79
N ASP A 108 5.61 11.93 12.91
CA ASP A 108 7.05 12.14 13.15
C ASP A 108 7.92 11.21 12.28
N VAL A 109 7.47 9.97 12.03
CA VAL A 109 8.11 9.04 11.09
C VAL A 109 8.08 9.59 9.66
N ARG A 110 6.93 10.10 9.21
CA ARG A 110 6.81 10.76 7.89
C ARG A 110 7.71 12.01 7.81
N ALA A 111 7.79 12.81 8.86
CA ALA A 111 8.65 13.99 8.91
C ALA A 111 10.15 13.61 8.84
N ALA A 112 10.60 12.63 9.63
CA ALA A 112 11.98 12.14 9.60
C ALA A 112 12.33 11.49 8.24
N GLY A 113 11.43 10.69 7.68
CA GLY A 113 11.60 10.09 6.36
C GLY A 113 11.66 11.14 5.24
N GLY A 114 10.90 12.23 5.41
CA GLY A 114 10.96 13.43 4.58
C GLY A 114 12.32 14.13 4.59
N LYS A 115 12.87 14.37 5.78
CA LYS A 115 14.23 14.95 5.93
C LYS A 115 15.28 14.07 5.24
N LEU A 116 15.22 12.76 5.49
CA LEU A 116 16.12 11.77 4.88
C LEU A 116 15.99 11.76 3.35
N TYR A 117 14.77 11.73 2.81
CA TYR A 117 14.51 11.80 1.37
C TYR A 117 15.08 13.08 0.74
N MET A 118 14.82 14.24 1.36
CA MET A 118 15.31 15.53 0.86
C MET A 118 16.83 15.61 0.87
N ALA A 119 17.49 15.06 1.90
CA ALA A 119 18.94 14.92 1.91
C ALA A 119 19.42 14.03 0.74
N LEU A 120 18.85 12.84 0.55
CA LEU A 120 19.23 11.94 -0.56
C LEU A 120 19.02 12.55 -1.96
N LYS A 121 18.10 13.51 -2.10
CA LYS A 121 17.77 14.21 -3.35
C LYS A 121 18.50 15.54 -3.58
N ALA A 122 19.28 16.03 -2.62
CA ALA A 122 20.07 17.24 -2.82
C ALA A 122 21.06 17.06 -3.98
N THR A 123 20.88 17.84 -5.06
CA THR A 123 21.65 17.70 -6.31
C THR A 123 22.97 18.45 -6.31
N ASP A 124 23.11 19.46 -5.45
CA ASP A 124 24.07 20.54 -5.64
C ASP A 124 25.41 20.30 -4.92
N ALA A 125 25.45 19.32 -4.01
CA ALA A 125 26.65 18.82 -3.37
C ALA A 125 26.48 17.35 -2.95
N PRO A 126 27.55 16.53 -2.94
CA PRO A 126 27.52 15.23 -2.29
C PRO A 126 27.24 15.41 -0.80
N VAL A 127 26.14 14.85 -0.31
CA VAL A 127 25.76 14.93 1.11
C VAL A 127 26.76 14.17 1.97
N ASP A 128 27.20 14.80 3.06
CA ASP A 128 28.08 14.19 4.06
C ASP A 128 27.46 12.88 4.58
N ALA A 129 28.25 11.80 4.55
CA ALA A 129 27.84 10.49 5.05
C ALA A 129 27.35 10.56 6.51
N LYS A 130 27.91 11.44 7.34
CA LYS A 130 27.47 11.65 8.74
C LYS A 130 26.08 12.30 8.84
N VAL A 131 25.72 13.15 7.88
CA VAL A 131 24.37 13.73 7.80
C VAL A 131 23.36 12.65 7.41
N VAL A 132 23.70 11.80 6.44
CA VAL A 132 22.86 10.64 6.08
C VAL A 132 22.74 9.65 7.24
N GLU A 133 23.83 9.38 7.97
CA GLU A 133 23.85 8.53 9.15
C GLU A 133 22.92 9.06 10.26
N GLY A 134 23.04 10.35 10.59
CA GLY A 134 22.20 11.00 11.60
C GLY A 134 20.71 10.97 11.23
N LEU A 135 20.36 11.33 10.00
CA LEU A 135 18.97 11.31 9.51
C LEU A 135 18.39 9.89 9.41
N LEU A 136 19.21 8.90 9.06
CA LEU A 136 18.80 7.49 9.05
C LEU A 136 18.53 7.00 10.48
N SER A 137 19.37 7.40 11.45
CA SER A 137 19.17 7.08 12.86
C SER A 137 17.90 7.75 13.42
N GLU A 138 17.65 9.02 13.08
CA GLU A 138 16.42 9.74 13.45
C GLU A 138 15.17 9.03 12.92
N TYR A 139 15.18 8.62 11.64
CA TYR A 139 14.06 7.92 11.02
C TYR A 139 13.80 6.54 11.64
N VAL A 140 14.84 5.75 11.92
CA VAL A 140 14.70 4.45 12.58
C VAL A 140 14.19 4.61 14.00
N ALA A 141 14.70 5.58 14.76
CA ALA A 141 14.26 5.83 16.14
C ALA A 141 12.78 6.22 16.21
N ALA A 142 12.32 7.14 15.35
CA ALA A 142 10.90 7.49 15.25
C ALA A 142 10.04 6.26 14.87
N ALA A 143 10.54 5.39 13.99
CA ALA A 143 9.81 4.19 13.58
C ALA A 143 9.72 3.12 14.68
N ASP A 144 10.70 3.02 15.58
CA ASP A 144 10.66 2.17 16.78
C ASP A 144 9.71 2.74 17.86
N GLU A 145 9.62 4.07 17.98
CA GLU A 145 8.67 4.75 18.86
C GLU A 145 7.22 4.47 18.43
N VAL A 146 6.89 4.71 17.15
CA VAL A 146 5.54 4.43 16.60
C VAL A 146 5.18 2.94 16.68
N ARG A 147 6.16 2.02 16.51
CA ARG A 147 5.95 0.58 16.76
C ARG A 147 5.53 0.31 18.21
N SER A 148 6.22 0.94 19.17
CA SER A 148 5.97 0.79 20.60
C SER A 148 4.59 1.34 20.99
N GLU A 149 4.24 2.53 20.50
CA GLU A 149 2.92 3.14 20.69
C GLU A 149 1.79 2.29 20.09
N ARG A 150 1.98 1.78 18.86
CA ARG A 150 1.02 0.90 18.18
C ARG A 150 0.75 -0.38 18.98
N ILE A 151 1.76 -0.97 19.61
CA ILE A 151 1.59 -2.15 20.49
C ILE A 151 0.73 -1.81 21.72
N VAL A 152 0.96 -0.65 22.34
CA VAL A 152 0.17 -0.19 23.51
C VAL A 152 -1.27 0.12 23.09
N ALA A 153 -1.46 0.89 22.01
CA ALA A 153 -2.77 1.25 21.49
C ALA A 153 -3.58 0.02 21.04
N THR A 154 -2.94 -0.98 20.42
CA THR A 154 -3.61 -2.23 20.02
C THR A 154 -4.12 -3.00 21.24
N LYS A 155 -3.35 -3.05 22.34
CA LYS A 155 -3.81 -3.64 23.61
C LYS A 155 -4.94 -2.83 24.25
N GLY A 156 -4.87 -1.50 24.18
CA GLY A 156 -5.94 -0.61 24.64
C GLY A 156 -7.24 -0.82 23.86
N LEU A 157 -7.17 -0.96 22.53
CA LEU A 157 -8.31 -1.30 21.69
C LEU A 157 -8.88 -2.67 22.09
N ASP A 158 -8.06 -3.70 22.29
CA ASP A 158 -8.56 -5.02 22.70
C ASP A 158 -9.23 -4.99 24.08
N GLN A 159 -8.71 -4.21 25.03
CA GLN A 159 -9.39 -4.00 26.31
C GLN A 159 -10.74 -3.28 26.16
N LYS A 160 -10.84 -2.35 25.19
CA LYS A 160 -12.04 -1.53 24.92
C LYS A 160 -13.15 -2.30 24.21
N ILE A 161 -12.82 -3.05 23.15
CA ILE A 161 -13.80 -3.73 22.28
C ILE A 161 -13.74 -5.27 22.35
N GLY A 162 -12.69 -5.85 22.94
CA GLY A 162 -12.55 -7.29 23.16
C GLY A 162 -12.35 -8.11 21.88
N PHE A 163 -11.73 -7.56 20.84
CA PHE A 163 -11.65 -8.20 19.53
C PHE A 163 -10.99 -9.58 19.56
N SER A 164 -10.06 -9.83 20.48
CA SER A 164 -9.40 -11.13 20.68
C SER A 164 -10.35 -12.26 21.06
N ARG A 165 -11.57 -11.94 21.51
CA ARG A 165 -12.65 -12.89 21.84
C ARG A 165 -13.65 -13.08 20.69
N PHE A 166 -13.44 -12.41 19.57
CA PHE A 166 -14.32 -12.42 18.41
C PHE A 166 -13.51 -12.73 17.14
N PRO A 167 -13.29 -14.02 16.79
CA PRO A 167 -12.38 -14.41 15.71
C PRO A 167 -12.62 -13.68 14.38
N HIS A 168 -13.87 -13.47 13.95
CA HIS A 168 -14.18 -12.70 12.74
C HIS A 168 -13.73 -11.24 12.81
N LEU A 169 -13.85 -10.60 13.97
CA LEU A 169 -13.43 -9.21 14.15
C LEU A 169 -11.91 -9.10 14.18
N GLN A 170 -11.24 -9.99 14.92
CA GLN A 170 -9.78 -10.04 14.93
C GLN A 170 -9.22 -10.33 13.54
N ALA A 171 -9.80 -11.29 12.81
CA ALA A 171 -9.42 -11.63 11.45
C ALA A 171 -9.61 -10.43 10.50
N PHE A 172 -10.76 -9.76 10.55
CA PHE A 172 -11.00 -8.53 9.80
C PHE A 172 -9.95 -7.45 10.11
N LEU A 173 -9.69 -7.17 11.38
CA LEU A 173 -8.74 -6.14 11.79
C LEU A 173 -7.29 -6.49 11.37
N GLN A 174 -6.92 -7.77 11.38
CA GLN A 174 -5.59 -8.22 10.96
C GLN A 174 -5.41 -8.18 9.43
N THR A 175 -6.33 -8.74 8.64
CA THR A 175 -6.12 -8.79 7.18
C THR A 175 -6.35 -7.46 6.47
N ASN A 176 -7.08 -6.52 7.09
CA ASN A 176 -7.13 -5.12 6.63
C ASN A 176 -5.95 -4.28 7.17
N GLY A 177 -4.97 -4.88 7.85
CA GLY A 177 -3.76 -4.20 8.34
C GLY A 177 -3.96 -3.22 9.49
N ILE A 178 -5.17 -3.16 10.08
CA ILE A 178 -5.50 -2.22 11.16
C ILE A 178 -4.69 -2.59 12.41
N ILE A 179 -4.70 -3.86 12.81
CA ILE A 179 -3.87 -4.40 13.90
C ILE A 179 -2.84 -5.40 13.39
N GLY A 180 -1.77 -5.61 14.16
CA GLY A 180 -0.72 -6.59 13.84
C GLY A 180 0.23 -6.15 12.72
N GLU A 181 1.25 -6.98 12.47
CA GLU A 181 2.32 -6.69 11.50
C GLU A 181 2.01 -7.21 10.08
N SER A 182 0.81 -7.74 9.85
CA SER A 182 0.29 -8.12 8.53
C SER A 182 0.41 -7.00 7.49
N ALA A 183 0.07 -5.76 7.87
CA ALA A 183 0.19 -4.57 7.02
C ALA A 183 1.61 -4.37 6.44
N VAL A 184 2.62 -4.72 7.24
CA VAL A 184 4.05 -4.56 6.90
C VAL A 184 4.48 -5.54 5.81
N LEU A 185 3.89 -6.74 5.84
CA LEU A 185 4.23 -7.86 4.97
C LEU A 185 3.33 -7.92 3.72
N GLN A 186 2.10 -7.42 3.82
CA GLN A 186 1.11 -7.36 2.73
C GLN A 186 1.22 -6.10 1.88
N GLY A 187 1.91 -5.05 2.35
CA GLY A 187 2.13 -3.85 1.57
C GLY A 187 2.93 -4.16 0.29
N ASP A 188 2.28 -4.01 -0.87
CA ASP A 188 2.99 -3.91 -2.16
C ASP A 188 4.05 -2.80 -2.07
N ILE A 189 5.10 -2.85 -2.89
CA ILE A 189 6.22 -1.89 -2.80
C ILE A 189 5.71 -0.46 -3.05
N ILE A 190 5.47 0.27 -1.96
CA ILE A 190 4.98 1.64 -2.00
C ILE A 190 6.13 2.52 -2.50
N MET A 191 6.09 2.86 -3.78
CA MET A 191 6.91 3.91 -4.37
C MET A 191 6.63 5.25 -3.66
N ILE A 192 7.40 5.54 -2.60
CA ILE A 192 7.29 6.72 -1.71
C ILE A 192 7.29 8.06 -2.46
N GLY A 193 7.76 8.08 -3.73
CA GLY A 193 7.77 9.26 -4.59
C GLY A 193 6.42 9.96 -4.79
N THR A 194 5.28 9.30 -4.52
CA THR A 194 3.94 9.92 -4.60
C THR A 194 3.40 10.41 -3.25
N LEU A 195 3.76 9.77 -2.13
CA LEU A 195 3.15 10.02 -0.81
C LEU A 195 3.91 11.05 0.04
N ALA A 196 5.22 11.20 -0.16
CA ALA A 196 5.99 12.26 0.52
C ALA A 196 5.48 13.69 0.19
N ALA A 197 4.80 13.87 -0.95
CA ALA A 197 4.25 15.15 -1.39
C ALA A 197 2.95 15.58 -0.66
N GLY A 198 2.30 14.69 0.11
CA GLY A 198 1.05 15.00 0.82
C GLY A 198 1.22 15.46 2.27
N SER A 199 2.39 15.24 2.87
CA SER A 199 2.69 15.58 4.27
C SER A 199 3.85 16.57 4.43
N LEU A 200 4.59 16.80 3.35
CA LEU A 200 5.65 17.81 3.24
C LEU A 200 5.26 18.71 2.07
N ASP A 201 5.54 20.01 2.14
CA ASP A 201 5.23 21.01 1.09
C ASP A 201 6.17 20.88 -0.14
N ILE A 202 6.42 19.63 -0.55
CA ILE A 202 7.29 19.22 -1.64
C ILE A 202 6.42 19.03 -2.87
N LYS A 203 6.35 20.06 -3.72
CA LYS A 203 5.84 19.90 -5.08
C LYS A 203 6.80 18.99 -5.85
N PRO A 204 6.40 17.76 -6.24
CA PRO A 204 7.30 16.86 -6.94
C PRO A 204 7.70 17.47 -8.28
N ASP A 205 8.99 17.43 -8.61
CA ASP A 205 9.48 17.86 -9.91
C ASP A 205 9.11 16.82 -10.98
N LEU A 206 7.88 16.93 -11.47
CA LEU A 206 7.31 16.07 -12.51
C LEU A 206 8.10 16.11 -13.83
N THR A 207 9.09 17.00 -13.99
CA THR A 207 9.96 17.03 -15.17
C THR A 207 11.11 16.00 -15.10
N LYS A 208 11.38 15.43 -13.92
CA LYS A 208 12.43 14.43 -13.68
C LYS A 208 11.92 12.98 -13.65
N LEU A 209 10.60 12.77 -13.83
CA LEU A 209 10.06 11.43 -14.09
C LEU A 209 10.51 10.94 -15.48
N PRO A 210 10.70 9.62 -15.70
CA PRO A 210 10.96 9.09 -17.04
C PRO A 210 9.86 9.55 -18.00
N ASP A 211 10.25 9.99 -19.19
CA ASP A 211 9.28 10.62 -20.09
C ASP A 211 8.22 9.60 -20.56
N ALA A 212 7.00 10.09 -20.80
CA ALA A 212 5.88 9.22 -21.18
C ALA A 212 6.20 8.39 -22.44
N LYS A 213 7.07 8.88 -23.34
CA LYS A 213 7.50 8.19 -24.56
C LYS A 213 8.42 6.99 -24.29
N THR A 214 9.19 7.02 -23.20
CA THR A 214 10.06 5.92 -22.77
C THR A 214 9.22 4.78 -22.19
N LEU A 215 8.18 5.11 -21.42
CA LEU A 215 7.18 4.15 -20.93
C LEU A 215 6.23 3.66 -22.04
N GLU A 216 5.87 4.50 -23.01
CA GLU A 216 4.97 4.14 -24.12
C GLU A 216 5.51 3.04 -25.02
N LYS A 217 6.83 2.92 -25.19
CA LYS A 217 7.43 1.87 -26.03
C LYS A 217 7.27 0.45 -25.48
N LYS A 218 6.91 0.31 -24.19
CA LYS A 218 6.60 -0.98 -23.54
C LYS A 218 5.11 -1.13 -23.15
N LYS A 219 4.24 -0.17 -23.48
CA LYS A 219 2.80 -0.30 -23.21
C LYS A 219 2.22 -1.46 -24.03
N VAL A 220 2.04 -2.60 -23.38
CA VAL A 220 1.01 -3.57 -23.76
C VAL A 220 -0.32 -2.82 -23.71
N ASP A 221 -1.05 -2.79 -24.83
CA ASP A 221 -2.35 -2.11 -24.85
C ASP A 221 -3.33 -2.84 -23.90
N THR A 222 -4.34 -2.11 -23.41
CA THR A 222 -5.28 -2.65 -22.42
C THR A 222 -5.97 -3.92 -22.89
N GLN A 223 -6.27 -4.07 -24.19
CA GLN A 223 -6.89 -5.28 -24.72
C GLN A 223 -5.91 -6.45 -24.71
N THR A 224 -4.64 -6.23 -25.10
CA THR A 224 -3.60 -7.27 -25.01
C THR A 224 -3.33 -7.70 -23.57
N PHE A 225 -3.33 -6.78 -22.60
CA PHE A 225 -3.19 -7.11 -21.17
C PHE A 225 -4.39 -7.91 -20.62
N LEU A 226 -5.62 -7.57 -21.05
CA LEU A 226 -6.82 -8.32 -20.69
C LEU A 226 -6.84 -9.72 -21.33
N ASN A 227 -6.26 -9.88 -22.53
CA ASN A 227 -6.15 -11.16 -23.24
C ASN A 227 -5.04 -12.08 -22.69
N MET A 228 -4.12 -11.57 -21.86
CA MET A 228 -3.10 -12.40 -21.19
C MET A 228 -3.71 -13.36 -20.16
N THR A 229 -3.07 -14.52 -19.94
CA THR A 229 -3.40 -15.38 -18.79
C THR A 229 -3.01 -14.70 -17.46
N PRO A 230 -3.55 -15.13 -16.30
CA PRO A 230 -3.14 -14.60 -15.00
C PRO A 230 -1.63 -14.68 -14.75
N VAL A 231 -0.99 -15.78 -15.19
CA VAL A 231 0.47 -15.99 -15.09
C VAL A 231 1.23 -14.99 -15.98
N GLN A 232 0.77 -14.77 -17.22
CA GLN A 232 1.37 -13.78 -18.12
C GLN A 232 1.21 -12.35 -17.59
N ARG A 233 0.04 -12.00 -17.03
CA ARG A 233 -0.17 -10.70 -16.37
C ARG A 233 0.77 -10.51 -15.18
N LYS A 234 0.92 -11.52 -14.31
CA LYS A 234 1.83 -11.47 -13.15
C LYS A 234 3.29 -11.26 -13.60
N ALA A 235 3.72 -11.98 -14.63
CA ALA A 235 5.06 -11.82 -15.21
C ALA A 235 5.28 -10.43 -15.83
N HIS A 236 4.30 -9.90 -16.56
CA HIS A 236 4.39 -8.57 -17.16
C HIS A 236 4.40 -7.44 -16.11
N MET A 237 3.56 -7.53 -15.07
CA MET A 237 3.59 -6.58 -13.96
C MET A 237 4.97 -6.59 -13.26
N ARG A 238 5.52 -7.78 -12.99
CA ARG A 238 6.88 -7.91 -12.43
C ARG A 238 7.95 -7.27 -13.31
N GLU A 239 7.87 -7.41 -14.64
CA GLU A 239 8.80 -6.73 -15.56
C GLU A 239 8.70 -5.19 -15.46
N LEU A 240 7.47 -4.66 -15.36
CA LEU A 240 7.24 -3.22 -15.17
C LEU A 240 7.79 -2.74 -13.81
N ASP A 241 7.57 -3.48 -12.73
CA ASP A 241 8.10 -3.17 -11.41
C ASP A 241 9.64 -3.20 -11.40
N HIS A 242 10.25 -4.15 -12.11
CA HIS A 242 11.70 -4.23 -12.31
C HIS A 242 12.26 -3.01 -13.05
N ASP A 243 11.64 -2.62 -14.18
CA ASP A 243 12.04 -1.43 -14.95
C ASP A 243 11.88 -0.13 -14.14
N ILE A 244 10.80 -0.03 -13.37
CA ILE A 244 10.54 1.10 -12.46
C ILE A 244 11.62 1.17 -11.37
N LEU A 245 11.96 0.03 -10.74
CA LEU A 245 12.97 -0.01 -9.69
C LEU A 245 14.37 0.29 -10.24
N ARG A 246 14.77 -0.26 -11.39
CA ARG A 246 16.02 0.12 -12.08
C ARG A 246 16.08 1.62 -12.35
N SER A 247 14.99 2.18 -12.86
CA SER A 247 14.89 3.62 -13.14
C SER A 247 15.06 4.46 -11.86
N ALA A 248 14.44 4.03 -10.75
CA ALA A 248 14.57 4.68 -9.46
C ALA A 248 15.98 4.55 -8.85
N LEU A 249 16.64 3.40 -8.99
CA LEU A 249 18.02 3.18 -8.54
C LEU A 249 19.01 4.05 -9.34
N SER A 250 18.92 4.04 -10.67
CA SER A 250 19.71 4.91 -11.55
C SER A 250 19.49 6.40 -11.23
N ALA A 251 18.24 6.82 -10.98
CA ALA A 251 17.90 8.19 -10.58
C ALA A 251 18.39 8.60 -9.18
N ASN A 252 18.87 7.64 -8.38
CA ASN A 252 19.58 7.90 -7.12
C ASN A 252 21.11 7.75 -7.26
N GLY A 253 21.61 7.43 -8.46
CA GLY A 253 23.03 7.28 -8.80
C GLY A 253 23.56 5.84 -8.72
N PHE A 254 22.71 4.85 -8.47
CA PHE A 254 23.10 3.43 -8.40
C PHE A 254 23.02 2.78 -9.79
N ASN A 255 23.99 3.10 -10.65
CA ASN A 255 24.04 2.66 -12.05
C ASN A 255 24.78 1.32 -12.26
N ASP A 256 25.31 0.70 -11.19
CA ASP A 256 25.97 -0.60 -11.31
C ASP A 256 24.93 -1.69 -11.58
N GLN A 257 25.00 -2.31 -12.77
CA GLN A 257 24.00 -3.29 -13.20
C GLN A 257 23.94 -4.50 -12.26
N LYS A 258 25.10 -4.98 -11.79
CA LYS A 258 25.14 -6.14 -10.89
C LYS A 258 24.42 -5.83 -9.57
N LEU A 259 24.65 -4.66 -8.98
CA LEU A 259 23.93 -4.20 -7.79
C LEU A 259 22.43 -4.10 -8.03
N GLN A 260 21.99 -3.56 -9.18
CA GLN A 260 20.57 -3.52 -9.54
C GLN A 260 19.97 -4.93 -9.66
N ASP A 261 20.66 -5.85 -10.34
CA ASP A 261 20.23 -7.24 -10.54
C ASP A 261 20.10 -7.97 -9.19
N GLU A 262 21.02 -7.71 -8.24
CA GLU A 262 20.97 -8.26 -6.88
C GLU A 262 19.80 -7.70 -6.04
N ILE A 263 19.49 -6.40 -6.18
CA ILE A 263 18.31 -5.79 -5.54
C ILE A 263 17.01 -6.38 -6.09
N LEU A 264 16.93 -6.59 -7.41
CA LEU A 264 15.76 -7.18 -8.07
C LEU A 264 15.56 -8.64 -7.69
N LEU A 265 16.63 -9.43 -7.60
CA LEU A 265 16.57 -10.82 -7.14
C LEU A 265 16.02 -10.89 -5.72
N PHE A 266 16.52 -10.05 -4.81
CA PHE A 266 16.01 -9.98 -3.43
C PHE A 266 14.52 -9.57 -3.39
N VAL A 267 14.08 -8.60 -4.21
CA VAL A 267 12.66 -8.23 -4.34
C VAL A 267 11.80 -9.41 -4.81
N ASP A 268 12.26 -10.17 -5.81
CA ASP A 268 11.55 -11.35 -6.31
C ASP A 268 11.44 -12.48 -5.26
N GLU A 269 12.49 -12.67 -4.45
CA GLU A 269 12.48 -13.60 -3.30
C GLU A 269 11.47 -13.16 -2.23
N GLN A 270 11.40 -11.85 -1.89
CA GLN A 270 10.40 -11.32 -0.97
C GLN A 270 8.98 -11.45 -1.51
N GLU A 271 8.77 -11.16 -2.79
CA GLU A 271 7.47 -11.28 -3.45
C GLU A 271 6.96 -12.73 -3.47
N GLN A 272 7.87 -13.71 -3.62
CA GLN A 272 7.51 -15.13 -3.48
C GLN A 272 7.13 -15.51 -2.04
N ALA A 273 7.82 -14.98 -1.02
CA ALA A 273 7.45 -15.20 0.38
C ALA A 273 6.09 -14.57 0.74
N ARG A 274 5.74 -13.44 0.10
CA ARG A 274 4.45 -12.76 0.28
C ARG A 274 3.27 -13.49 -0.36
N GLU A 275 3.50 -14.34 -1.37
CA GLU A 275 2.42 -15.07 -2.07
C GLU A 275 1.63 -15.99 -1.13
N GLU A 276 2.31 -16.76 -0.27
CA GLU A 276 1.67 -17.61 0.75
C GLU A 276 0.84 -16.78 1.75
N LEU A 277 1.30 -15.57 2.08
CA LEU A 277 0.59 -14.64 2.96
C LEU A 277 -0.64 -14.01 2.29
N ARG A 278 -0.55 -13.65 1.00
CA ARG A 278 -1.70 -13.16 0.22
C ARG A 278 -2.76 -14.25 0.06
N ASP A 279 -2.36 -15.48 -0.25
CA ASP A 279 -3.27 -16.63 -0.37
C ASP A 279 -3.97 -16.96 0.96
N SER A 280 -3.22 -16.93 2.08
CA SER A 280 -3.79 -17.16 3.40
C SER A 280 -4.75 -16.04 3.82
N GLY A 281 -4.38 -14.77 3.59
CA GLY A 281 -5.26 -13.62 3.83
C GLY A 281 -6.51 -13.64 2.95
N GLY A 282 -6.38 -14.05 1.69
CA GLY A 282 -7.48 -14.19 0.74
C GLY A 282 -8.55 -15.18 1.21
N LYS A 283 -8.15 -16.31 1.85
CA LYS A 283 -9.10 -17.26 2.47
C LYS A 283 -9.92 -16.60 3.58
N ILE A 284 -9.30 -15.78 4.42
CA ILE A 284 -9.99 -15.01 5.47
C ILE A 284 -10.95 -13.99 4.83
N HIS A 285 -10.51 -13.23 3.82
CA HIS A 285 -11.40 -12.27 3.14
C HIS A 285 -12.63 -12.96 2.53
N LEU A 286 -12.46 -14.09 1.83
CA LEU A 286 -13.57 -14.89 1.30
C LEU A 286 -14.51 -15.43 2.40
N ALA A 287 -13.99 -15.74 3.59
CA ALA A 287 -14.79 -16.17 4.75
C ALA A 287 -15.52 -15.02 5.46
N LEU A 288 -15.03 -13.78 5.32
CA LEU A 288 -15.67 -12.56 5.85
C LEU A 288 -16.71 -11.96 4.87
N GLU A 289 -16.65 -12.31 3.58
CA GLU A 289 -17.55 -11.76 2.58
C GLU A 289 -19.03 -12.17 2.75
N PRO A 290 -20.00 -11.30 2.40
CA PRO A 290 -21.43 -11.62 2.44
C PRO A 290 -21.84 -12.83 1.57
N TYR A 291 -21.07 -13.11 0.51
CA TYR A 291 -21.34 -14.15 -0.47
C TYR A 291 -20.48 -15.42 -0.28
N GLY A 292 -19.53 -15.38 0.65
CA GLY A 292 -18.79 -16.57 1.08
C GLY A 292 -19.74 -17.59 1.74
N LYS A 293 -19.30 -18.85 1.82
CA LYS A 293 -19.96 -19.79 2.73
C LYS A 293 -19.75 -19.25 4.16
N PRO A 294 -20.81 -19.09 4.98
CA PRO A 294 -20.64 -18.61 6.35
C PRO A 294 -19.70 -19.53 7.13
N THR A 295 -18.51 -19.05 7.45
CA THR A 295 -17.61 -19.70 8.39
C THR A 295 -18.06 -19.34 9.80
N ASP A 296 -18.21 -20.36 10.64
CA ASP A 296 -18.50 -20.18 12.07
C ASP A 296 -17.27 -19.68 12.84
N ALA A 297 -17.41 -19.52 14.17
CA ALA A 297 -16.33 -18.99 15.01
C ALA A 297 -15.10 -19.91 15.02
N GLU A 298 -15.30 -21.23 15.09
CA GLU A 298 -14.22 -22.23 15.14
C GLU A 298 -13.46 -22.30 13.81
N GLY A 299 -14.17 -22.33 12.67
CA GLY A 299 -13.53 -22.28 11.36
C GLY A 299 -12.78 -20.98 11.10
N MET A 300 -13.27 -19.84 11.62
CA MET A 300 -12.59 -18.55 11.50
C MET A 300 -11.36 -18.47 12.41
N GLU A 301 -11.43 -19.02 13.63
CA GLU A 301 -10.28 -19.14 14.53
C GLU A 301 -9.17 -20.01 13.92
N LEU A 302 -9.53 -21.12 13.25
CA LEU A 302 -8.57 -21.96 12.54
C LEU A 302 -7.91 -21.21 11.37
N LEU A 303 -8.68 -20.52 10.52
CA LEU A 303 -8.13 -19.70 9.43
C LEU A 303 -7.20 -18.60 9.95
N LEU A 304 -7.58 -17.93 11.04
CA LEU A 304 -6.79 -16.88 11.67
C LEU A 304 -5.48 -17.42 12.25
N LYS A 305 -5.51 -18.60 12.86
CA LYS A 305 -4.32 -19.30 13.39
C LYS A 305 -3.36 -19.68 12.26
N ASP A 306 -3.88 -20.25 11.16
CA ASP A 306 -3.07 -20.61 9.99
C ASP A 306 -2.45 -19.35 9.34
N TYR A 307 -3.21 -18.26 9.23
CA TYR A 307 -2.72 -16.97 8.76
C TYR A 307 -1.60 -16.41 9.65
N LEU A 308 -1.77 -16.42 10.97
CA LEU A 308 -0.75 -15.97 11.93
C LEU A 308 0.52 -16.82 11.86
N ALA A 309 0.40 -18.14 11.64
CA ALA A 309 1.57 -19.00 11.42
C ALA A 309 2.33 -18.63 10.14
N VAL A 310 1.61 -18.29 9.05
CA VAL A 310 2.23 -17.79 7.80
C VAL A 310 2.87 -16.41 8.01
N VAL A 311 2.24 -15.50 8.78
CA VAL A 311 2.82 -14.19 9.15
C VAL A 311 4.18 -14.37 9.84
N GLU A 312 4.25 -15.17 10.91
CA GLU A 312 5.51 -15.35 11.65
C GLU A 312 6.60 -16.06 10.83
N LYS A 313 6.21 -17.03 10.00
CA LYS A 313 7.10 -17.67 9.01
C LYS A 313 7.67 -16.64 8.02
N ALA A 314 6.81 -15.79 7.45
CA ALA A 314 7.20 -14.76 6.49
C ALA A 314 8.13 -13.71 7.13
N LYS A 315 7.89 -13.28 8.38
CA LYS A 315 8.82 -12.41 9.13
C LYS A 315 10.20 -13.03 9.28
N ALA A 316 10.26 -14.28 9.71
CA ALA A 316 11.53 -14.99 9.93
C ALA A 316 12.31 -15.15 8.61
N GLN A 317 11.63 -15.54 7.53
CA GLN A 317 12.21 -15.65 6.19
C GLN A 317 12.69 -14.28 5.67
N ARG A 318 11.86 -13.24 5.79
CA ARG A 318 12.21 -11.87 5.41
C ARG A 318 13.46 -11.39 6.12
N LYS A 319 13.50 -11.51 7.46
CA LYS A 319 14.66 -11.10 8.27
C LYS A 319 15.94 -11.83 7.85
N GLN A 320 15.87 -13.15 7.67
CA GLN A 320 17.01 -13.95 7.23
C GLN A 320 17.50 -13.54 5.84
N ALA A 321 16.58 -13.27 4.91
CA ALA A 321 16.91 -12.82 3.56
C ALA A 321 17.49 -11.40 3.56
N GLU A 322 16.94 -10.47 4.37
CA GLU A 322 17.47 -9.11 4.53
C GLU A 322 18.89 -9.12 5.11
N ASP A 323 19.16 -9.91 6.15
CA ASP A 323 20.49 -10.03 6.74
C ASP A 323 21.51 -10.60 5.72
N ALA A 324 21.11 -11.64 4.96
CA ALA A 324 21.95 -12.24 3.92
C ALA A 324 22.20 -11.28 2.74
N PHE A 325 21.17 -10.57 2.28
CA PHE A 325 21.24 -9.56 1.23
C PHE A 325 22.12 -8.38 1.66
N ALA A 326 21.89 -7.83 2.85
CA ALA A 326 22.67 -6.72 3.40
C ALA A 326 24.16 -7.05 3.50
N ALA A 327 24.51 -8.28 3.89
CA ALA A 327 25.88 -8.76 3.85
C ALA A 327 26.43 -8.89 2.41
N LYS A 328 25.64 -9.45 1.48
CA LYS A 328 26.01 -9.70 0.08
C LYS A 328 26.38 -8.41 -0.68
N ILE A 329 25.61 -7.34 -0.49
CA ILE A 329 25.83 -6.05 -1.17
C ILE A 329 26.60 -5.01 -0.32
N GLY A 330 27.10 -5.39 0.86
CA GLY A 330 27.87 -4.50 1.73
C GLY A 330 27.05 -3.31 2.26
N LEU A 331 25.76 -3.51 2.52
CA LEU A 331 24.79 -2.44 2.79
C LEU A 331 25.13 -1.56 3.99
N SER A 332 25.82 -2.11 4.99
CA SER A 332 26.30 -1.39 6.17
C SER A 332 27.34 -0.32 5.86
N THR A 333 28.08 -0.42 4.76
CA THR A 333 29.08 0.57 4.34
C THR A 333 28.53 1.58 3.32
N ASN A 334 27.38 1.29 2.71
CA ASN A 334 26.71 2.17 1.74
C ASN A 334 25.43 2.77 2.33
N LEU A 335 25.58 3.74 3.24
CA LEU A 335 24.47 4.41 3.93
C LEU A 335 23.46 5.06 2.98
N LYS A 336 23.91 5.61 1.84
CA LYS A 336 23.02 6.18 0.83
C LYS A 336 22.10 5.12 0.22
N LEU A 337 22.65 3.94 -0.10
CA LEU A 337 21.87 2.82 -0.62
C LEU A 337 20.92 2.29 0.44
N ARG A 338 21.40 2.08 1.67
CA ARG A 338 20.57 1.65 2.81
C ARG A 338 19.37 2.57 3.01
N ALA A 339 19.58 3.88 3.08
CA ALA A 339 18.51 4.85 3.21
C ALA A 339 17.57 4.86 1.99
N THR A 340 18.08 4.64 0.78
CA THR A 340 17.28 4.58 -0.46
C THR A 340 16.38 3.34 -0.52
N LEU A 341 16.84 2.17 -0.04
CA LEU A 341 16.10 0.90 -0.03
C LEU A 341 15.14 0.77 1.18
N LEU A 342 15.38 1.52 2.24
CA LEU A 342 14.58 1.56 3.47
C LEU A 342 13.44 2.60 3.39
N LEU A 343 13.69 3.73 2.71
CA LEU A 343 12.65 4.36 1.87
C LEU A 343 12.35 3.42 0.67
N GLN A 344 11.28 3.62 -0.09
CA GLN A 344 10.75 2.61 -1.05
C GLN A 344 10.23 1.31 -0.38
N GLY A 345 10.79 0.89 0.76
CA GLY A 345 10.30 -0.26 1.53
C GLY A 345 10.75 -1.63 1.01
N ILE A 346 11.92 -1.68 0.38
CA ILE A 346 12.53 -2.93 -0.08
C ILE A 346 13.12 -3.68 1.12
N ILE A 347 13.84 -2.98 1.98
CA ILE A 347 14.36 -3.51 3.26
C ILE A 347 13.65 -2.84 4.43
N GLY A 348 13.61 -3.53 5.57
CA GLY A 348 13.06 -2.98 6.80
C GLY A 348 11.55 -2.79 6.79
N ASP A 349 11.02 -2.56 7.97
CA ASP A 349 9.58 -2.49 8.23
C ASP A 349 9.09 -1.04 8.37
N GLU A 350 10.02 -0.08 8.43
CA GLU A 350 9.75 1.36 8.64
C GLU A 350 8.87 1.97 7.54
N SER A 351 9.03 1.51 6.29
CA SER A 351 8.26 2.00 5.13
C SER A 351 6.75 1.85 5.31
N SER A 352 6.31 0.75 5.94
CA SER A 352 4.90 0.49 6.27
C SER A 352 4.27 1.50 7.24
N LEU A 353 5.11 2.23 7.98
CA LEU A 353 4.72 3.27 8.92
C LEU A 353 4.70 4.66 8.26
N THR A 354 5.37 4.83 7.11
CA THR A 354 5.26 6.07 6.29
C THR A 354 4.10 6.06 5.31
N GLY A 355 3.72 4.88 4.81
CA GLY A 355 2.54 4.73 3.96
C GLY A 355 1.26 5.08 4.73
N ASP A 356 0.26 5.61 4.02
CA ASP A 356 -1.09 5.74 4.55
C ASP A 356 -1.71 4.35 4.78
N ILE A 357 -2.71 4.24 5.65
CA ILE A 357 -3.53 3.02 5.75
C ILE A 357 -4.36 2.86 4.47
N VAL A 358 -3.73 2.32 3.43
CA VAL A 358 -4.41 1.75 2.27
C VAL A 358 -5.02 0.44 2.74
N MET A 359 -6.29 0.47 3.14
CA MET A 359 -7.06 -0.77 3.26
C MET A 359 -6.95 -1.52 1.95
N VAL A 360 -6.47 -2.76 2.02
CA VAL A 360 -6.22 -3.63 0.85
C VAL A 360 -7.55 -4.17 0.32
N GLY A 361 -8.39 -3.25 -0.16
CA GLY A 361 -9.50 -3.48 -1.07
C GLY A 361 -9.03 -3.53 -2.54
N SER A 362 -7.72 -3.57 -2.77
CA SER A 362 -7.17 -4.08 -4.03
C SER A 362 -7.72 -5.49 -4.20
N MET A 363 -8.64 -5.65 -5.16
CA MET A 363 -9.18 -6.97 -5.50
C MET A 363 -8.01 -7.84 -5.91
N SER A 364 -7.62 -8.80 -5.05
CA SER A 364 -6.55 -9.73 -5.42
C SER A 364 -6.93 -10.38 -6.74
N SER A 365 -6.02 -10.35 -7.71
CA SER A 365 -6.24 -10.89 -9.04
C SER A 365 -6.54 -12.41 -9.05
N SER A 366 -6.36 -13.05 -7.89
CA SER A 366 -6.76 -14.41 -7.54
C SER A 366 -8.27 -14.71 -7.68
N VAL A 367 -9.15 -13.70 -7.79
CA VAL A 367 -10.59 -13.93 -8.01
C VAL A 367 -10.92 -14.33 -9.46
N LEU A 368 -10.00 -14.17 -10.42
CA LEU A 368 -10.20 -14.60 -11.82
C LEU A 368 -9.96 -16.12 -12.06
N THR A 369 -9.70 -16.91 -11.02
CA THR A 369 -9.65 -18.38 -11.11
C THR A 369 -10.89 -19.03 -10.50
N VAL A 370 -12.03 -18.94 -11.19
CA VAL A 370 -13.21 -19.78 -10.90
C VAL A 370 -13.79 -20.41 -12.17
N LYS A 371 -13.32 -21.65 -12.40
CA LYS A 371 -13.92 -22.75 -13.18
C LYS A 371 -13.86 -22.73 -14.71
N ASP A 372 -13.34 -23.85 -15.22
CA ASP A 372 -13.67 -24.50 -16.49
C ASP A 372 -15.15 -24.92 -16.56
#